data_AF-A0A7K2CTI9-F1
#
_entry.id   AF-A0A7K2CTI9-F1
#
_cell.length_a   1.000
_cell.length_b   1.000
_cell.length_c   1.000
_cell.angle_alpha   90.00
_cell.angle_beta   90.00
_cell.angle_gamma   90.00
#
_symmetry.space_group_name_H-M   'P 1'
#
loop_
_entity.id
_entity.type
_entity.pdbx_description
1 polymer ?
#
loop_
_entity_poly.entity_id
_entity_poly.type
_entity_poly.pdbx_seq_one_letter_code
_entity_poly.pdbx_strand_id
1 'polypeptide(L)' 'MSPAVDILIPQMASGDATSNHTRLIQELLEEKGIDVRIVVERKTRSGSVTISIEKWRADGQVSILQHSIGSEVA' A
#
# COMPACT_ATOMS: atom_id res chain seq x y z
N MET A 1 14.99 -10.95 4.12
CA MET A 1 14.95 -10.67 2.67
C MET A 1 14.26 -9.33 2.50
N SER A 2 14.71 -8.49 1.58
CA SER A 2 13.96 -7.27 1.21
C SER A 2 12.78 -7.67 0.33
N PRO A 3 11.61 -7.04 0.48
CA PRO A 3 10.43 -7.36 -0.31
C PRO A 3 10.68 -7.08 -1.79
N ALA A 4 9.98 -7.79 -2.67
CA ALA A 4 10.11 -7.55 -4.10
C ALA A 4 9.39 -6.26 -4.52
N VAL A 5 8.27 -5.92 -3.87
CA VAL A 5 7.42 -4.78 -4.23
C VAL A 5 7.04 -3.94 -3.00
N ASP A 6 7.23 -2.62 -3.11
CA ASP A 6 6.67 -1.64 -2.19
C ASP A 6 5.46 -0.95 -2.83
N ILE A 7 4.32 -0.87 -2.12
CA ILE A 7 3.15 -0.10 -2.56
C ILE A 7 2.97 1.10 -1.63
N LEU A 8 3.12 2.31 -2.18
CA LEU A 8 3.05 3.57 -1.46
C LEU A 8 1.67 4.20 -1.64
N ILE A 9 1.00 4.49 -0.53
CA ILE A 9 -0.32 5.13 -0.50
C ILE A 9 -0.38 6.23 0.58
N PRO A 10 -1.20 7.28 0.41
CA PRO A 10 -1.28 8.36 1.41
C PRO A 10 -1.91 7.91 2.72
N GLN A 11 -2.98 7.10 2.67
CA GLN A 11 -3.69 6.66 3.88
C GLN A 11 -4.40 5.32 3.65
N MET A 12 -4.47 4.50 4.70
CA MET A 12 -5.31 3.29 4.71
C MET A 12 -6.60 3.54 5.49
N ALA A 13 -7.75 3.49 4.82
CA ALA A 13 -9.06 3.57 5.45
C ALA A 13 -9.95 2.38 5.03
N SER A 14 -10.68 1.81 6.00
CA SER A 14 -11.64 0.75 5.68
C SER A 14 -12.79 1.31 4.85
N GLY A 15 -12.90 0.89 3.59
CA GLY A 15 -13.99 1.29 2.70
C GLY A 15 -13.62 2.35 1.66
N ASP A 16 -12.39 2.88 1.68
CA ASP A 16 -11.88 3.74 0.61
C ASP A 16 -11.46 2.90 -0.61
N ALA A 17 -11.77 3.40 -1.82
CA ALA A 17 -11.48 2.73 -3.08
C ALA A 17 -9.98 2.46 -3.31
N THR A 18 -9.11 3.39 -2.90
CA THR A 18 -7.66 3.25 -2.95
C THR A 18 -7.22 2.09 -2.08
N SER A 19 -7.63 2.06 -0.80
CA SER A 19 -7.31 0.96 0.11
C SER A 19 -7.80 -0.40 -0.40
N ASN A 20 -9.01 -0.48 -0.97
CA ASN A 20 -9.54 -1.72 -1.53
C ASN A 20 -8.76 -2.18 -2.76
N HIS A 21 -8.40 -1.26 -3.66
CA HIS A 21 -7.60 -1.59 -4.83
C HIS A 21 -6.17 -2.01 -4.44
N THR A 22 -5.58 -1.35 -3.45
CA THR A 22 -4.27 -1.74 -2.91
C THR A 22 -4.29 -3.16 -2.35
N ARG A 23 -5.34 -3.54 -1.60
CA ARG A 23 -5.49 -4.93 -1.11
C ARG A 23 -5.60 -5.92 -2.25
N LEU A 24 -6.41 -5.62 -3.27
CA LEU A 24 -6.53 -6.49 -4.44
C LEU A 24 -5.18 -6.68 -5.16
N ILE A 25 -4.40 -5.60 -5.34
CA ILE A 25 -3.07 -5.69 -5.94
C ILE A 25 -2.13 -6.53 -5.07
N GLN A 26 -2.16 -6.33 -3.74
CA GLN A 26 -1.38 -7.12 -2.79
C GLN A 26 -1.73 -8.61 -2.92
N GLU A 27 -3.01 -8.96 -2.84
CA GLU A 27 -3.49 -10.35 -2.96
C GLU A 27 -3.04 -11.01 -4.26
N LEU A 28 -3.19 -10.33 -5.40
CA LEU A 28 -2.77 -10.84 -6.72
C LEU A 28 -1.27 -11.08 -6.86
N LEU A 29 -0.44 -10.29 -6.16
CA LEU A 29 1.01 -10.43 -6.14
C LEU A 29 1.43 -11.55 -5.18
N GLU A 30 0.83 -11.60 -3.99
CA GLU A 30 1.07 -12.64 -2.98
C GLU A 30 0.66 -14.03 -3.50
N GLU A 31 -0.45 -14.14 -4.24
CA GLU A 31 -0.87 -15.37 -4.95
C GLU A 31 0.20 -15.89 -5.93
N LYS A 32 1.06 -15.01 -6.44
CA LYS A 32 2.20 -15.36 -7.31
C LYS A 32 3.49 -15.62 -6.54
N GLY A 33 3.44 -15.62 -5.20
CA GLY A 33 4.60 -15.81 -4.33
C GLY A 33 5.52 -14.59 -4.25
N ILE A 34 5.03 -13.40 -4.60
CA ILE A 34 5.78 -12.14 -4.55
C ILE A 34 5.58 -11.52 -3.16
N ASP A 35 6.69 -11.19 -2.49
CA ASP A 35 6.66 -10.50 -1.19
C ASP A 35 6.35 -9.00 -1.39
N VAL A 36 5.27 -8.53 -0.77
CA VAL A 36 4.74 -7.17 -0.92
C VAL A 36 4.73 -6.45 0.42
N ARG A 37 5.16 -5.18 0.41
CA ARG A 37 5.12 -4.31 1.58
C ARG A 37 4.32 -3.05 1.30
N ILE A 38 3.32 -2.77 2.13
CA ILE A 38 2.51 -1.55 2.02
C ILE A 38 3.15 -0.43 2.86
N VAL A 39 3.33 0.72 2.23
CA VAL A 39 3.91 1.95 2.79
C VAL A 39 2.84 3.03 2.83
N VAL A 40 2.62 3.64 3.99
CA VAL A 40 1.55 4.63 4.20
C VAL A 40 2.07 5.93 4.77
N GLU A 41 1.54 7.08 4.36
CA GLU A 41 1.84 8.36 5.00
C GLU A 41 1.12 8.49 6.36
N ARG A 42 -0.13 8.05 6.47
CA ARG A 42 -0.90 8.06 7.73
C ARG A 42 -1.58 6.72 8.03
N LYS A 43 -1.32 6.14 9.22
CA LYS A 43 -2.01 4.94 9.72
C LYS A 43 -3.32 5.31 10.44
N THR A 44 -4.45 4.76 9.99
CA THR A 44 -5.76 5.01 10.62
C THR A 44 -6.47 3.80 11.26
N ARG A 45 -5.76 2.66 11.47
CA ARG A 45 -6.22 1.28 11.87
C ARG A 45 -6.67 0.44 10.65
N SER A 46 -6.53 -0.89 10.52
CA SER A 46 -6.17 -2.07 11.35
C SER A 46 -5.64 -3.21 10.42
N GLY A 47 -4.82 -4.14 10.94
CA GLY A 47 -4.73 -5.54 10.46
C GLY A 47 -3.49 -5.98 9.68
N SER A 48 -2.95 -5.14 8.79
CA SER A 48 -1.87 -5.52 7.87
C SER A 48 -0.50 -4.95 8.27
N VAL A 49 0.57 -5.65 7.85
CA VAL A 49 1.96 -5.18 7.99
C VAL A 49 2.15 -3.95 7.10
N THR A 50 2.03 -2.77 7.72
CA THR A 50 2.19 -1.48 7.06
C THR A 50 3.39 -0.75 7.66
N ILE A 51 4.17 -0.07 6.83
CA ILE A 51 5.24 0.82 7.29
C ILE A 51 4.85 2.27 7.07
N SER A 52 5.25 3.15 7.97
CA SER A 52 5.08 4.59 7.77
C SER A 52 6.08 5.08 6.73
N ILE A 53 5.69 5.99 5.84
CA ILE A 53 6.56 6.52 4.77
C ILE A 53 7.82 7.19 5.32
N GLU A 54 7.72 7.82 6.49
CA GLU A 54 8.86 8.44 7.19
C GLU A 54 9.91 7.41 7.66
N LYS A 55 9.53 6.13 7.77
CA LYS A 55 10.38 5.00 8.16
C LYS A 55 10.75 4.12 6.97
N TRP A 56 10.21 4.43 5.79
CA TRP A 56 10.48 3.68 4.58
C TRP A 56 11.87 3.97 4.04
N ARG A 57 12.54 2.92 3.59
CA ARG A 57 13.72 2.98 2.75
C ARG A 57 13.34 2.28 1.45
N ALA A 58 13.62 2.89 0.31
CA ALA A 58 13.33 2.33 -1.01
C ALA A 58 14.27 1.15 -1.32
N ASP A 59 14.08 0.04 -0.62
CA ASP A 59 14.86 -1.19 -0.76
C ASP A 59 14.10 -2.31 -1.48
N GLY A 60 12.83 -2.08 -1.82
CA GLY A 60 12.10 -2.94 -2.76
C GLY A 60 12.67 -2.85 -4.17
N GLN A 61 12.57 -3.94 -4.93
CA GLN A 61 13.03 -3.95 -6.33
C GLN A 61 12.11 -3.10 -7.22
N VAL A 62 10.82 -3.01 -6.87
CA VAL A 62 9.81 -2.20 -7.56
C VAL A 62 9.03 -1.39 -6.53
N SER A 63 8.74 -0.13 -6.85
CA SER A 63 7.86 0.73 -6.05
C SER A 63 6.65 1.18 -6.88
N ILE A 64 5.46 0.99 -6.34
CA ILE A 64 4.18 1.38 -6.95
C ILE A 64 3.61 2.55 -6.14
N LEU A 65 3.39 3.69 -6.78
CA LEU A 65 2.73 4.84 -6.15
C LEU A 65 1.25 4.84 -6.51
N GLN A 66 0.40 4.78 -5.49
CA GLN A 66 -1.04 4.83 -5.67
C GLN A 66 -1.58 6.04 -4.89
N HIS A 67 -2.06 7.03 -5.63
CA HIS A 67 -2.74 8.19 -5.04
C HIS A 67 -4.26 8.00 -5.16
N SER A 68 -5.00 8.47 -4.16
CA SER A 68 -6.44 8.63 -4.29
C SER A 68 -6.72 9.77 -5.26
N ILE A 69 -7.57 9.53 -6.26
CA ILE A 69 -8.26 10.63 -6.94
C ILE A 69 -9.54 10.82 -6.15
N GLY A 70 -9.52 11.78 -5.23
CA GLY A 70 -10.76 12.21 -4.57
C GLY A 70 -11.69 12.76 -5.64
N SER A 71 -12.79 12.07 -5.93
CA SER A 71 -13.97 12.76 -6.43
C SER A 71 -14.52 13.51 -5.24
N GLU A 72 -14.19 14.80 -5.10
CA GLU A 72 -15.05 15.70 -4.35
C GLU A 72 -16.41 15.66 -5.05
N VAL A 73 -17.30 14.79 -4.59
CA VAL A 73 -18.72 14.92 -4.92
C VAL A 73 -19.18 16.15 -4.13
N ALA A 74 -19.17 17.28 -4.83
CA ALA A 74 -19.81 18.52 -4.42
C ALA A 74 -21.32 18.33 -4.23
#